data_AF-A0A9C6WB92-F1
#
_entry.id   AF-A0A9C6WB92-F1
#
_cell.length_a   1.000
_cell.length_b   1.000
_cell.length_c   1.000
_cell.angle_alpha   90.00
_cell.angle_beta   90.00
_cell.angle_gamma   90.00
#
_symmetry.space_group_name_H-M   'P 1'
#
loop_
_entity.id
_entity.type
_entity.pdbx_description
1 polymer ?
#
loop_
_entity_poly.entity_id
_entity_poly.type
_entity_poly.pdbx_seq_one_letter_code
_entity_poly.pdbx_strand_id
1 'polypeptide(L)'
;MRDQANMTGNDPKWIIFDGDIDPMWIESLNTVMDDNKVLTLASNERIALTEHMRLLFEISNLRTATPATVSRAGILYINPQDIGWYPFATSWIETRDPAERANLTILFDKYVPSLVEMTKSRFKKITPLPEICHVEMLCKLLDYFLIKENVTPDCPKEWYELYFAFACIWAFGSATFQDQLIDWRNEFNKWWQNEFKTIKFPTGSNVFNFFIENETKKLVPWSEKIQAFELDPDIPLQVRLNNFS
;
A
#
# COMPACT_ATOMS: atom_id res chain seq x y z
N MET A 1 -28.11 13.25 -5.29
CA MET A 1 -28.28 14.57 -5.95
C MET A 1 -29.53 15.32 -5.49
N ARG A 2 -30.73 14.72 -5.50
CA ARG A 2 -31.97 15.37 -5.04
C ARG A 2 -31.83 16.01 -3.65
N ASP A 3 -31.33 15.25 -2.69
CA ASP A 3 -31.18 15.74 -1.32
C ASP A 3 -30.23 16.95 -1.26
N GLN A 4 -29.10 16.87 -1.95
CA GLN A 4 -28.14 17.98 -2.05
C GLN A 4 -28.72 19.23 -2.72
N ALA A 5 -29.54 19.06 -3.76
CA ALA A 5 -30.22 20.16 -4.42
C ALA A 5 -31.28 20.81 -3.53
N ASN A 6 -31.98 20.02 -2.71
CA ASN A 6 -33.05 20.47 -1.82
C ASN A 6 -32.57 20.97 -0.45
N MET A 7 -31.33 20.67 -0.07
CA MET A 7 -30.74 21.18 1.17
C MET A 7 -30.73 22.72 1.16
N THR A 8 -31.26 23.33 2.21
CA THR A 8 -31.21 24.79 2.41
C THR A 8 -29.82 25.25 2.83
N GLY A 9 -29.43 26.46 2.43
CA GLY A 9 -28.13 27.05 2.77
C GLY A 9 -27.22 27.22 1.57
N ASN A 10 -26.25 28.14 1.72
CA ASN A 10 -25.34 28.56 0.65
C ASN A 10 -23.92 27.99 0.80
N ASP A 11 -23.75 27.04 1.73
CA ASP A 11 -22.47 26.38 1.93
C ASP A 11 -22.11 25.50 0.72
N PRO A 12 -20.81 25.34 0.40
CA PRO A 12 -20.38 24.46 -0.69
C PRO A 12 -20.84 23.02 -0.50
N LYS A 13 -21.47 22.44 -1.52
CA LYS A 13 -21.96 21.05 -1.53
C LYS A 13 -21.19 20.23 -2.55
N TRP A 14 -20.44 19.24 -2.09
CA TRP A 14 -19.60 18.41 -2.94
C TRP A 14 -20.25 17.05 -3.18
N ILE A 15 -20.35 16.65 -4.44
CA ILE A 15 -20.73 15.30 -4.85
C ILE A 15 -19.49 14.68 -5.48
N ILE A 16 -18.95 13.67 -4.81
CA ILE A 16 -17.72 12.99 -5.22
C ILE A 16 -18.09 11.66 -5.87
N PHE A 17 -17.53 11.42 -7.05
CA PHE A 17 -17.59 10.16 -7.77
C PHE A 17 -16.19 9.56 -7.79
N ASP A 18 -15.97 8.53 -6.97
CA ASP A 18 -14.72 7.77 -6.92
C ASP A 18 -14.86 6.49 -7.76
N GLY A 19 -14.04 6.37 -8.79
CA GLY A 19 -14.00 5.23 -9.70
C GLY A 19 -13.87 5.63 -11.17
N ASP A 20 -13.41 4.70 -11.99
CA ASP A 20 -13.15 4.95 -13.40
C ASP A 20 -14.43 5.34 -14.19
N ILE A 21 -14.22 6.14 -15.23
CA ILE A 21 -15.30 6.56 -16.12
C ILE A 21 -15.66 5.43 -17.06
N ASP A 22 -16.95 5.07 -17.10
CA ASP A 22 -17.51 4.22 -18.13
C ASP A 22 -18.36 5.06 -19.10
N PRO A 23 -18.24 4.85 -20.43
CA PRO A 23 -19.00 5.59 -21.43
C PRO A 23 -20.51 5.58 -21.19
N MET A 24 -21.07 4.47 -20.67
CA MET A 24 -22.51 4.32 -20.49
C MET A 24 -23.08 5.28 -19.44
N TRP A 25 -22.41 5.42 -18.29
CA TRP A 25 -22.94 6.27 -17.22
C TRP A 25 -22.57 7.74 -17.40
N ILE A 26 -21.39 8.05 -17.97
CA ILE A 26 -20.96 9.43 -18.12
C ILE A 26 -21.80 10.20 -19.14
N GLU A 27 -22.34 9.50 -20.15
CA GLU A 27 -23.26 10.09 -21.11
C GLU A 27 -24.54 10.61 -20.46
N SER A 28 -25.03 9.91 -19.43
CA SER A 28 -26.19 10.33 -18.65
C SER A 28 -25.95 11.63 -17.87
N LEU A 29 -24.69 12.00 -17.63
CA LEU A 29 -24.30 13.22 -16.94
C LEU A 29 -23.98 14.40 -17.87
N ASN A 30 -23.96 14.19 -19.20
CA ASN A 30 -23.58 15.26 -20.14
C ASN A 30 -24.42 16.54 -19.99
N THR A 31 -25.72 16.40 -19.70
CA THR A 31 -26.67 17.51 -19.54
C THR A 31 -26.52 18.28 -18.23
N VAL A 32 -25.92 17.68 -17.19
CA VAL A 32 -25.60 18.39 -15.94
C VAL A 32 -24.20 19.00 -15.97
N MET A 33 -23.32 18.49 -16.83
CA MET A 33 -21.96 19.00 -17.03
C MET A 33 -21.88 20.12 -18.07
N ASP A 34 -22.87 20.28 -18.94
CA ASP A 34 -22.94 21.39 -19.89
C ASP A 34 -23.57 22.66 -19.29
N ASP A 35 -23.75 23.69 -20.12
CA ASP A 35 -24.32 24.97 -19.69
C ASP A 35 -25.75 24.86 -19.16
N ASN A 36 -26.48 23.77 -19.44
CA ASN A 36 -27.83 23.57 -18.93
C ASN A 36 -27.83 23.30 -17.43
N LYS A 37 -26.77 22.68 -16.89
CA LYS A 37 -26.63 22.34 -15.46
C LYS A 37 -27.84 21.59 -14.90
N VAL A 38 -28.49 20.74 -15.70
CA VAL A 38 -29.70 20.00 -15.31
C VAL A 38 -29.52 18.52 -15.61
N LEU A 39 -29.54 17.69 -14.56
CA LEU A 39 -29.57 16.24 -14.71
C LEU A 39 -30.98 15.81 -15.10
N THR A 40 -31.09 15.08 -16.22
CA THR A 40 -32.35 14.49 -16.68
C THR A 40 -32.32 12.99 -16.47
N LEU A 41 -33.21 12.49 -15.61
CA LEU A 41 -33.33 11.06 -15.33
C LEU A 41 -34.23 10.37 -16.38
N ALA A 42 -34.10 9.05 -16.53
CA ALA A 42 -34.97 8.25 -17.40
C ALA A 42 -36.47 8.35 -17.04
N SER A 43 -36.79 8.74 -15.80
CA SER A 43 -38.15 9.06 -15.34
C SER A 43 -38.67 10.41 -15.83
N ASN A 44 -37.91 11.13 -16.66
CA ASN A 44 -38.11 12.53 -17.05
C ASN A 44 -38.05 13.55 -15.91
N GLU A 45 -37.58 13.15 -14.73
CA GLU A 45 -37.31 14.10 -13.66
C GLU A 45 -36.08 14.94 -14.01
N ARG A 46 -36.19 16.24 -13.71
CA ARG A 46 -35.14 17.23 -13.97
C ARG A 46 -34.64 17.78 -12.63
N ILE A 47 -33.35 17.58 -12.37
CA ILE A 47 -32.69 18.04 -11.15
C ILE A 47 -31.65 19.09 -11.56
N ALA A 48 -31.88 20.34 -11.18
CA ALA A 48 -30.93 21.42 -11.45
C ALA A 48 -29.76 21.40 -10.45
N LEU A 49 -28.54 21.58 -10.97
CA LEU A 49 -27.33 21.79 -10.18
C LEU A 49 -27.31 23.24 -9.71
N THR A 50 -27.41 23.45 -8.39
CA THR A 50 -27.39 24.80 -7.80
C THR A 50 -25.98 25.40 -7.84
N GLU A 51 -25.87 26.72 -7.71
CA GLU A 51 -24.58 27.43 -7.77
C GLU A 51 -23.58 26.97 -6.70
N HIS A 52 -24.06 26.48 -5.56
CA HIS A 52 -23.23 26.00 -4.44
C HIS A 52 -22.79 24.54 -4.60
N MET A 53 -23.33 23.81 -5.59
CA MET A 53 -22.99 22.41 -5.81
C MET A 53 -21.76 22.26 -6.72
N ARG A 54 -20.91 21.29 -6.40
CA ARG A 54 -19.72 20.90 -7.18
C ARG A 54 -19.74 19.40 -7.42
N LEU A 55 -19.48 18.99 -8.65
CA LEU A 55 -19.25 17.60 -9.01
C LEU A 55 -17.73 17.39 -9.09
N LEU A 56 -17.22 16.41 -8.35
CA LEU A 56 -15.81 16.02 -8.38
C LEU A 56 -15.72 14.56 -8.83
N PHE A 57 -14.86 14.29 -9.80
CA PHE A 57 -14.60 12.94 -10.30
C PHE A 57 -13.16 12.56 -9.95
N GLU A 58 -13.00 11.51 -9.16
CA GLU A 58 -11.72 10.87 -8.86
C GLU A 58 -11.58 9.64 -9.75
N ILE A 59 -10.64 9.72 -10.70
CA ILE A 59 -10.50 8.74 -11.78
C ILE A 59 -9.02 8.43 -11.98
N SER A 60 -8.68 7.18 -12.32
CA SER A 60 -7.28 6.80 -12.55
C SER A 60 -6.80 7.20 -13.95
N ASN A 61 -7.68 7.19 -14.94
CA ASN A 61 -7.37 7.50 -16.33
C ASN A 61 -8.63 7.94 -17.12
N LEU A 62 -8.41 8.62 -18.25
CA LEU A 62 -9.45 9.12 -19.16
C LEU A 62 -9.57 8.31 -20.45
N ARG A 63 -9.06 7.07 -20.50
CA ARG A 63 -8.93 6.29 -21.76
C ARG A 63 -10.28 6.03 -22.45
N THR A 64 -11.34 5.93 -21.67
CA THR A 64 -12.71 5.64 -22.11
C THR A 64 -13.56 6.89 -22.30
N ALA A 65 -13.07 8.06 -21.90
CA ALA A 65 -13.81 9.31 -22.02
C ALA A 65 -13.56 9.99 -23.37
N THR A 66 -14.62 10.51 -23.99
CA THR A 66 -14.46 11.26 -25.25
C THR A 66 -13.91 12.67 -24.98
N PRO A 67 -13.13 13.27 -25.92
CA PRO A 67 -12.68 14.66 -25.80
C PRO A 67 -13.80 15.67 -25.54
N ALA A 68 -15.00 15.43 -26.11
CA ALA A 68 -16.17 16.28 -25.90
C ALA A 68 -16.78 16.15 -24.49
N THR A 69 -16.65 14.98 -23.86
CA THR A 69 -17.09 14.77 -22.47
C THR A 69 -16.18 15.51 -21.51
N VAL A 70 -14.86 15.38 -21.70
CA VAL A 70 -13.87 15.97 -20.79
C VAL A 70 -13.73 17.48 -20.96
N SER A 71 -14.07 18.04 -22.13
CA SER A 71 -14.03 19.50 -22.35
C SER A 71 -15.04 20.28 -21.51
N ARG A 72 -16.02 19.60 -20.90
CA ARG A 72 -17.03 20.19 -20.02
C ARG A 72 -16.58 20.27 -18.56
N ALA A 73 -15.44 19.66 -18.22
CA ALA A 73 -14.91 19.62 -16.86
C ALA A 73 -13.52 20.27 -16.79
N GLY A 74 -13.21 20.87 -15.64
CA GLY A 74 -11.84 21.23 -15.30
C GLY A 74 -11.05 19.96 -14.94
N ILE A 75 -9.94 19.72 -15.62
CA ILE A 75 -9.06 18.59 -15.31
C ILE A 75 -7.91 19.09 -14.44
N LEU A 76 -7.81 18.54 -13.23
CA LEU A 76 -6.63 18.69 -12.37
C LEU A 76 -5.82 17.39 -12.46
N TYR A 77 -4.62 17.47 -13.04
CA TYR A 77 -3.70 16.33 -13.07
C TYR A 77 -2.85 16.32 -11.79
N ILE A 78 -2.90 15.21 -11.06
CA ILE A 78 -2.07 15.00 -9.87
C ILE A 78 -0.80 14.26 -10.31
N ASN A 79 0.37 14.84 -10.05
CA ASN A 79 1.63 14.16 -10.34
C ASN A 79 1.85 13.04 -9.30
N PRO A 80 2.12 11.79 -9.71
CA PRO A 80 2.44 10.71 -8.79
C PRO A 80 3.65 10.98 -7.88
N GLN A 81 4.53 11.91 -8.26
CA GLN A 81 5.64 12.34 -7.42
C GLN A 81 5.20 13.21 -6.23
N ASP A 82 4.11 13.96 -6.37
CA ASP A 82 3.57 14.85 -5.32
C ASP A 82 2.83 14.04 -4.26
N ILE A 83 2.16 12.96 -4.67
CA ILE A 83 1.41 12.03 -3.80
C ILE A 83 2.05 10.64 -3.88
N GLY A 84 3.32 10.57 -3.46
CA GLY A 84 4.11 9.34 -3.45
C GLY A 84 4.12 8.63 -2.10
N TRP A 85 5.02 7.66 -1.97
CA TRP A 85 5.23 6.93 -0.72
C TRP A 85 5.82 7.80 0.40
N TYR A 86 6.56 8.87 0.05
CA TYR A 86 7.27 9.70 1.02
C TYR A 86 6.33 10.52 1.91
N PRO A 87 5.35 11.29 1.38
CA PRO A 87 4.34 11.96 2.23
C PRO A 87 3.58 11.00 3.15
N PHE A 88 3.24 9.81 2.65
CA PHE A 88 2.60 8.77 3.45
C PHE A 88 3.48 8.32 4.62
N ALA A 89 4.75 7.96 4.33
CA ALA A 89 5.70 7.54 5.36
C ALA A 89 5.92 8.63 6.41
N THR A 90 6.12 9.87 5.98
CA THR A 90 6.30 11.02 6.89
C THR A 90 5.06 11.22 7.76
N SER A 91 3.85 11.16 7.18
CA SER A 91 2.61 11.27 7.95
C SER A 91 2.46 10.15 8.97
N TRP A 92 2.82 8.91 8.62
CA TRP A 92 2.81 7.79 9.56
C TRP A 92 3.84 7.98 10.69
N ILE A 93 5.06 8.42 10.39
CA ILE A 93 6.10 8.71 11.40
C ILE A 93 5.59 9.76 12.40
N GLU A 94 4.89 10.81 11.93
CA GLU A 94 4.33 11.84 12.81
C GLU A 94 3.24 11.33 13.77
N THR A 95 2.67 10.15 13.52
CA THR A 95 1.75 9.49 14.49
C THR A 95 2.47 8.76 15.62
N ARG A 96 3.79 8.52 15.48
CA ARG A 96 4.59 7.76 16.45
C ARG A 96 5.01 8.59 17.66
N ASP A 97 5.48 7.92 18.70
CA ASP A 97 6.01 8.57 19.90
C ASP A 97 7.24 9.43 19.56
N PRO A 98 7.41 10.63 20.14
CA PRO A 98 8.51 11.55 19.80
C PRO A 98 9.91 10.94 19.91
N ALA A 99 10.10 9.99 20.84
CA ALA A 99 11.36 9.27 21.02
C ALA A 99 11.68 8.32 19.84
N GLU A 100 10.66 7.79 19.16
CA GLU A 100 10.82 6.87 18.02
C GLU A 100 11.03 7.62 16.71
N ARG A 101 10.41 8.79 16.54
CA ARG A 101 10.38 9.54 15.27
C ARG A 101 11.76 9.71 14.66
N ALA A 102 12.72 10.18 15.45
CA ALA A 102 14.08 10.42 14.96
C ALA A 102 14.77 9.15 14.46
N ASN A 103 14.59 8.01 15.16
CA ASN A 103 15.15 6.74 14.73
C ASN A 103 14.46 6.25 13.45
N LEU A 104 13.14 6.36 13.38
CA LEU A 104 12.36 5.94 12.22
C LEU A 104 12.68 6.76 10.98
N THR A 105 12.78 8.09 11.08
CA THR A 105 13.18 8.95 9.95
C THR A 105 14.51 8.49 9.36
N ILE A 106 15.52 8.26 10.20
CA ILE A 106 16.84 7.78 9.75
C ILE A 106 16.73 6.42 9.05
N LEU A 107 15.93 5.50 9.58
CA LEU A 107 15.75 4.17 9.01
C LEU A 107 14.96 4.21 7.69
N PHE A 108 13.92 5.05 7.59
CA PHE A 108 13.20 5.26 6.34
C PHE A 108 14.12 5.81 5.25
N ASP A 109 14.89 6.85 5.56
CA ASP A 109 15.85 7.45 4.61
C ASP A 109 16.95 6.46 4.19
N LYS A 110 17.38 5.59 5.11
CA LYS A 110 18.42 4.60 4.85
C LYS A 110 17.95 3.44 3.97
N TYR A 111 16.76 2.91 4.21
CA TYR A 111 16.32 1.64 3.61
C TYR A 111 15.33 1.83 2.45
N VAL A 112 14.36 2.73 2.59
CA VAL A 112 13.18 2.75 1.71
C VAL A 112 13.48 3.26 0.29
N PRO A 113 14.29 4.30 0.06
CA PRO A 113 14.58 4.79 -1.30
C PRO A 113 15.13 3.71 -2.24
N SER A 114 16.16 2.98 -1.80
CA SER A 114 16.77 1.92 -2.62
C SER A 114 15.83 0.71 -2.79
N LEU A 115 15.07 0.35 -1.75
CA LEU A 115 14.05 -0.71 -1.85
C LEU A 115 12.97 -0.37 -2.89
N VAL A 116 12.45 0.86 -2.87
CA VAL A 116 11.45 1.33 -3.82
C VAL A 116 12.00 1.31 -5.25
N GLU A 117 13.21 1.84 -5.46
CA GLU A 117 13.87 1.86 -6.78
C GLU A 117 14.08 0.44 -7.33
N MET A 118 14.60 -0.46 -6.52
CA MET A 118 14.91 -1.84 -6.94
C MET A 118 13.64 -2.66 -7.18
N THR A 119 12.60 -2.41 -6.40
CA THR A 119 11.28 -3.03 -6.58
C THR A 119 10.59 -2.56 -7.86
N LYS A 120 10.86 -1.32 -8.29
CA LYS A 120 10.33 -0.77 -9.54
C LYS A 120 11.12 -1.22 -10.78
N SER A 121 12.45 -1.31 -10.66
CA SER A 121 13.33 -1.47 -11.82
C SER A 121 13.83 -2.89 -12.06
N ARG A 122 13.95 -3.71 -11.01
CA ARG A 122 14.63 -5.01 -11.09
C ARG A 122 13.74 -6.19 -10.70
N PHE A 123 13.10 -6.14 -9.54
CA PHE A 123 12.43 -7.32 -9.00
C PHE A 123 11.07 -7.56 -9.65
N LYS A 124 10.83 -8.80 -10.12
CA LYS A 124 9.50 -9.22 -10.55
C LYS A 124 8.65 -9.64 -9.36
N LYS A 125 7.39 -9.23 -9.42
CA LYS A 125 6.36 -9.52 -8.42
C LYS A 125 5.30 -10.41 -9.04
N ILE A 126 4.66 -11.24 -8.20
CA ILE A 126 3.59 -12.16 -8.64
C ILE A 126 2.40 -11.41 -9.24
N THR A 127 2.14 -10.20 -8.75
CA THR A 127 1.12 -9.30 -9.25
C THR A 127 1.69 -7.87 -9.33
N PRO A 128 1.21 -7.03 -10.27
CA PRO A 128 1.54 -5.62 -10.27
C PRO A 128 1.13 -4.97 -8.94
N LEU A 129 2.09 -4.38 -8.24
CA LEU A 129 1.87 -3.66 -6.98
C LEU A 129 2.48 -2.26 -7.10
N PRO A 130 1.71 -1.19 -6.83
CA PRO A 130 2.26 0.15 -6.66
C PRO A 130 3.31 0.20 -5.53
N GLU A 131 4.26 1.11 -5.63
CA GLU A 131 5.34 1.26 -4.64
C GLU A 131 4.79 1.63 -3.26
N ILE A 132 3.73 2.44 -3.22
CA ILE A 132 3.07 2.86 -1.96
C ILE A 132 2.54 1.66 -1.16
N CYS A 133 2.03 0.62 -1.81
CA CYS A 133 1.53 -0.57 -1.12
C CYS A 133 2.63 -1.30 -0.32
N HIS A 134 3.87 -1.27 -0.80
CA HIS A 134 4.99 -1.83 -0.06
C HIS A 134 5.33 -1.00 1.17
N VAL A 135 5.25 0.33 1.07
CA VAL A 135 5.49 1.23 2.21
C VAL A 135 4.34 1.17 3.22
N GLU A 136 3.10 1.04 2.77
CA GLU A 136 1.94 0.77 3.63
C GLU A 136 2.11 -0.54 4.40
N MET A 137 2.52 -1.61 3.70
CA MET A 137 2.80 -2.90 4.34
C MET A 137 3.94 -2.80 5.36
N LEU A 138 5.00 -2.04 5.06
CA LEU A 138 6.08 -1.76 6.00
C LEU A 138 5.54 -1.07 7.25
N CYS A 139 4.79 0.02 7.11
CA CYS A 139 4.19 0.73 8.24
C CYS A 139 3.28 -0.18 9.08
N LYS A 140 2.46 -1.01 8.43
CA LYS A 140 1.61 -1.98 9.12
C LYS A 140 2.41 -3.02 9.91
N LEU A 141 3.46 -3.58 9.34
CA LEU A 141 4.34 -4.51 10.05
C LEU A 141 5.04 -3.84 11.24
N LEU A 142 5.49 -2.59 11.07
CA LEU A 142 6.12 -1.82 12.15
C LEU A 142 5.14 -1.53 13.29
N ASP A 143 3.86 -1.30 13.01
CA ASP A 143 2.84 -1.15 14.05
C ASP A 143 2.74 -2.39 14.95
N TYR A 144 2.97 -3.60 14.40
CA TYR A 144 2.98 -4.85 15.17
C TYR A 144 4.32 -5.15 15.84
N PHE A 145 5.44 -4.77 15.23
CA PHE A 145 6.76 -5.06 15.79
C PHE A 145 7.21 -4.06 16.85
N LEU A 146 6.92 -2.78 16.66
CA LEU A 146 7.32 -1.68 17.54
C LEU A 146 6.27 -1.45 18.65
N ILE A 147 5.90 -2.53 19.32
CA ILE A 147 5.09 -2.52 20.54
C ILE A 147 5.99 -2.43 21.78
N LYS A 148 5.44 -1.95 22.89
CA LYS A 148 6.20 -1.67 24.13
C LYS A 148 6.90 -2.91 24.70
N GLU A 149 6.31 -4.09 24.48
CA GLU A 149 6.86 -5.39 24.90
C GLU A 149 8.13 -5.75 24.12
N ASN A 150 8.20 -5.34 22.85
CA ASN A 150 9.31 -5.65 21.97
C ASN A 150 10.41 -4.59 22.03
N VAL A 151 10.01 -3.34 22.27
CA VAL A 151 10.84 -2.13 22.20
C VAL A 151 10.54 -1.27 23.44
N THR A 152 11.30 -1.50 24.50
CA THR A 152 11.20 -0.72 25.74
C THR A 152 11.82 0.67 25.55
N PRO A 153 11.44 1.70 26.34
CA PRO A 153 12.00 3.06 26.21
C PRO A 153 13.53 3.13 26.25
N ASP A 154 14.17 2.24 27.01
CA ASP A 154 15.63 2.18 27.18
C ASP A 154 16.31 1.16 26.24
N CYS A 155 15.59 0.63 25.24
CA CYS A 155 16.17 -0.39 24.37
C CYS A 155 17.27 0.17 23.46
N PRO A 156 18.26 -0.66 23.07
CA PRO A 156 19.29 -0.26 22.11
C PRO A 156 18.68 0.14 20.76
N LYS A 157 19.30 1.12 20.07
CA LYS A 157 18.84 1.57 18.75
C LYS A 157 18.89 0.45 17.70
N GLU A 158 19.78 -0.51 17.90
CA GLU A 158 19.94 -1.70 17.07
C GLU A 158 18.67 -2.55 17.04
N TRP A 159 17.83 -2.51 18.07
CA TRP A 159 16.56 -3.25 18.09
C TRP A 159 15.54 -2.63 17.14
N TYR A 160 15.46 -1.29 17.09
CA TYR A 160 14.62 -0.60 16.09
C TYR A 160 15.06 -0.97 14.68
N GLU A 161 16.37 -0.90 14.41
CA GLU A 161 16.91 -1.25 13.10
C GLU A 161 16.68 -2.72 12.74
N LEU A 162 16.77 -3.64 13.71
CA LEU A 162 16.47 -5.06 13.51
C LEU A 162 15.02 -5.28 13.08
N TYR A 163 14.04 -4.76 13.82
CA TYR A 163 12.63 -4.89 13.46
C TYR A 163 12.32 -4.17 12.15
N PHE A 164 12.95 -3.02 11.90
CA PHE A 164 12.77 -2.27 10.67
C PHE A 164 13.27 -3.04 9.45
N ALA A 165 14.50 -3.53 9.52
CA ALA A 165 15.09 -4.37 8.48
C ALA A 165 14.24 -5.61 8.21
N PHE A 166 13.76 -6.28 9.27
CA PHE A 166 12.90 -7.44 9.15
C PHE A 166 11.56 -7.10 8.48
N ALA A 167 10.92 -6.00 8.88
CA ALA A 167 9.69 -5.51 8.26
C ALA A 167 9.90 -5.17 6.78
N CYS A 168 11.02 -4.53 6.42
CA CYS A 168 11.37 -4.24 5.02
C CYS A 168 11.50 -5.51 4.17
N ILE A 169 12.16 -6.56 4.68
CA ILE A 169 12.30 -7.83 3.97
C ILE A 169 10.93 -8.40 3.60
N TRP A 170 10.00 -8.41 4.55
CA TRP A 170 8.65 -8.93 4.30
C TRP A 170 7.81 -7.98 3.44
N ALA A 171 7.88 -6.67 3.67
CA ALA A 171 7.10 -5.69 2.93
C ALA A 171 7.46 -5.62 1.43
N PHE A 172 8.75 -5.71 1.09
CA PHE A 172 9.23 -5.59 -0.29
C PHE A 172 9.50 -6.95 -0.95
N GLY A 173 9.97 -7.92 -0.17
CA GLY A 173 10.40 -9.21 -0.68
C GLY A 173 9.30 -10.26 -0.80
N SER A 174 8.22 -10.19 -0.01
CA SER A 174 7.18 -11.24 0.03
C SER A 174 6.46 -11.47 -1.30
N ALA A 175 6.24 -10.39 -2.07
CA ALA A 175 5.56 -10.45 -3.36
C ALA A 175 6.44 -11.02 -4.49
N THR A 176 7.74 -11.20 -4.26
CA THR A 176 8.64 -11.83 -5.23
C THR A 176 8.35 -13.33 -5.31
N PHE A 177 8.58 -13.92 -6.48
CA PHE A 177 8.24 -15.32 -6.75
C PHE A 177 9.30 -15.98 -7.63
N GLN A 178 9.22 -17.31 -7.75
CA GLN A 178 10.05 -18.06 -8.68
C GLN A 178 9.32 -18.20 -10.02
N ASP A 179 9.91 -17.68 -11.09
CA ASP A 179 9.48 -17.97 -12.46
C ASP A 179 10.22 -19.19 -13.03
N GLN A 180 10.04 -19.50 -14.32
CA GLN A 180 10.64 -20.68 -14.94
C GLN A 180 12.18 -20.65 -14.98
N LEU A 181 12.78 -19.45 -14.95
CA LEU A 181 14.21 -19.23 -15.18
C LEU A 181 14.90 -18.63 -13.95
N ILE A 182 14.20 -17.75 -13.22
CA ILE A 182 14.75 -16.91 -12.17
C ILE A 182 13.90 -17.05 -10.91
N ASP A 183 14.59 -17.33 -9.81
CA ASP A 183 14.03 -17.19 -8.48
C ASP A 183 14.24 -15.76 -7.97
N TRP A 184 13.19 -14.93 -8.08
CA TRP A 184 13.25 -13.52 -7.67
C TRP A 184 13.35 -13.34 -6.15
N ARG A 185 12.96 -14.34 -5.35
CA ARG A 185 13.20 -14.34 -3.90
C ARG A 185 14.68 -14.47 -3.60
N ASN A 186 15.36 -15.36 -4.33
CA ASN A 186 16.81 -15.51 -4.21
C ASN A 186 17.58 -14.31 -4.76
N GLU A 187 17.11 -13.66 -5.83
CA GLU A 187 17.70 -12.40 -6.30
C GLU A 187 17.51 -11.25 -5.31
N PHE A 188 16.33 -11.12 -4.71
CA PHE A 188 16.08 -10.17 -3.62
C PHE A 188 17.02 -10.43 -2.45
N ASN A 189 17.14 -11.70 -2.01
CA ASN A 189 18.03 -12.10 -0.93
C ASN A 189 19.49 -11.71 -1.19
N LYS A 190 20.04 -12.02 -2.37
CA LYS A 190 21.41 -11.68 -2.74
C LYS A 190 21.64 -10.17 -2.73
N TRP A 191 20.70 -9.41 -3.30
CA TRP A 191 20.78 -7.96 -3.32
C TRP A 191 20.70 -7.37 -1.92
N TRP A 192 19.73 -7.80 -1.11
CA TRP A 192 19.55 -7.35 0.27
C TRP A 192 20.82 -7.53 1.11
N GLN A 193 21.41 -8.74 1.08
CA GLN A 193 22.62 -9.03 1.85
C GLN A 193 23.85 -8.25 1.37
N ASN A 194 23.88 -7.83 0.10
CA ASN A 194 24.95 -6.99 -0.44
C ASN A 194 24.77 -5.51 -0.08
N GLU A 195 23.54 -5.01 -0.19
CA GLU A 195 23.17 -3.61 0.05
C GLU A 195 23.20 -3.28 1.54
N PHE A 196 22.54 -4.09 2.37
CA PHE A 196 22.35 -3.84 3.78
C PHE A 196 23.20 -4.80 4.63
N LYS A 197 24.29 -4.27 5.19
CA LYS A 197 25.28 -5.07 5.95
C LYS A 197 25.12 -4.98 7.47
N THR A 198 24.22 -4.14 7.97
CA THR A 198 24.04 -3.92 9.40
C THR A 198 23.49 -5.17 10.10
N ILE A 199 22.44 -5.78 9.53
CA ILE A 199 21.86 -7.02 10.06
C ILE A 199 22.44 -8.20 9.29
N LYS A 200 23.13 -9.09 10.01
CA LYS A 200 23.82 -10.24 9.42
C LYS A 200 22.93 -11.49 9.45
N PHE A 201 22.91 -12.20 8.35
CA PHE A 201 22.25 -13.49 8.20
C PHE A 201 23.30 -14.62 8.08
N PRO A 202 23.00 -15.84 8.56
CA PRO A 202 23.85 -17.00 8.35
C PRO A 202 24.18 -17.24 6.88
N THR A 203 25.43 -17.60 6.61
CA THR A 203 25.95 -17.79 5.25
C THR A 203 25.17 -18.86 4.49
N GLY A 204 24.84 -18.59 3.22
CA GLY A 204 24.11 -19.51 2.35
C GLY A 204 22.62 -19.65 2.66
N SER A 205 22.10 -18.93 3.66
CA SER A 205 20.68 -18.94 3.99
C SER A 205 19.94 -17.78 3.31
N ASN A 206 18.66 -17.98 3.02
CA ASN A 206 17.79 -16.94 2.50
C ASN A 206 17.22 -16.10 3.66
N VAL A 207 17.19 -14.77 3.54
CA VAL A 207 16.63 -13.85 4.54
C VAL A 207 15.20 -14.21 4.98
N PHE A 208 14.40 -14.84 4.12
CA PHE A 208 13.04 -15.26 4.45
C PHE A 208 12.97 -16.46 5.42
N ASN A 209 14.08 -17.17 5.63
CA ASN A 209 14.11 -18.38 6.45
C ASN A 209 14.29 -18.10 7.96
N PHE A 210 14.27 -16.84 8.37
CA PHE A 210 14.52 -16.43 9.76
C PHE A 210 13.35 -15.69 10.37
N PHE A 211 13.25 -15.75 11.70
CA PHE A 211 12.39 -14.91 12.53
C PHE A 211 13.19 -14.26 13.65
N ILE A 212 12.66 -13.18 14.22
CA ILE A 212 13.24 -12.53 15.39
C ILE A 212 12.76 -13.26 16.64
N GLU A 213 13.68 -13.83 17.40
CA GLU A 213 13.38 -14.39 18.71
C GLU A 213 13.17 -13.27 19.74
N ASN A 214 12.05 -13.30 20.46
CA ASN A 214 11.64 -12.20 21.34
C ASN A 214 12.58 -11.99 22.54
N GLU A 215 13.24 -13.02 23.05
CA GLU A 215 14.10 -12.90 24.23
C GLU A 215 15.51 -12.46 23.87
N THR A 216 16.14 -13.15 22.91
CA THR A 216 17.54 -12.86 22.55
C THR A 216 17.69 -11.76 21.52
N LYS A 217 16.58 -11.36 20.86
CA LYS A 217 16.56 -10.45 19.69
C LYS A 217 17.52 -10.90 18.59
N LYS A 218 17.68 -12.21 18.41
CA LYS A 218 18.49 -12.80 17.34
C LYS A 218 17.60 -13.33 16.23
N LEU A 219 18.18 -13.40 15.03
CA LEU A 219 17.56 -14.07 13.89
C LEU A 219 17.81 -15.57 14.00
N VAL A 220 16.73 -16.32 14.19
CA VAL A 220 16.73 -17.78 14.35
C VAL A 220 16.00 -18.42 13.16
N PRO A 221 16.47 -19.57 12.63
CA PRO A 221 15.79 -20.25 11.54
C PRO A 221 14.35 -20.65 11.91
N TRP A 222 13.40 -20.46 11.00
CA TRP A 222 12.01 -20.92 11.19
C TRP A 222 11.92 -22.43 11.48
N SER A 223 12.88 -23.23 11.01
CA SER A 223 12.96 -24.67 11.26
C SER A 223 13.00 -25.03 12.74
N GLU A 224 13.48 -24.14 13.62
CA GLU A 224 13.49 -24.39 15.07
C GLU A 224 12.10 -24.27 15.70
N LYS A 225 11.16 -23.59 15.03
CA LYS A 225 9.78 -23.41 15.49
C LYS A 225 8.80 -24.39 14.86
N ILE A 226 9.19 -25.07 13.79
CA ILE A 226 8.33 -26.00 13.06
C ILE A 226 8.32 -27.37 13.77
N GLN A 227 7.14 -27.83 14.14
CA GLN A 227 6.94 -29.20 14.60
C GLN A 227 6.99 -30.17 13.42
N ALA A 228 7.49 -31.39 13.65
CA ALA A 228 7.55 -32.41 12.60
C ALA A 228 6.15 -32.69 12.03
N PHE A 229 6.04 -32.68 10.69
CA PHE A 229 4.79 -32.97 10.02
C PHE A 229 4.49 -34.47 10.07
N GLU A 230 3.37 -34.84 10.69
CA GLU A 230 2.82 -36.19 10.61
C GLU A 230 1.65 -36.22 9.61
N LEU A 231 1.82 -36.97 8.52
CA LEU A 231 0.78 -37.21 7.52
C LEU A 231 -0.28 -38.14 8.11
N ASP A 232 -1.50 -37.62 8.25
CA ASP A 232 -2.67 -38.45 8.48
C ASP A 232 -3.33 -38.74 7.12
N PRO A 233 -3.28 -39.98 6.62
CA PRO A 233 -3.83 -40.34 5.31
C PRO A 233 -5.36 -40.24 5.26
N ASP A 234 -6.04 -40.18 6.41
CA ASP A 234 -7.49 -40.08 6.50
C ASP A 234 -7.99 -38.62 6.39
N ILE A 235 -7.08 -37.63 6.41
CA ILE A 235 -7.41 -36.21 6.31
C ILE A 235 -7.00 -35.68 4.92
N PRO A 236 -7.96 -35.19 4.11
CA PRO A 236 -7.63 -34.56 2.84
C PRO A 236 -6.67 -33.38 3.02
N LEU A 237 -5.62 -33.30 2.19
CA LEU A 237 -4.59 -32.25 2.23
C LEU A 237 -5.16 -30.81 2.27
N GLN A 238 -6.30 -30.56 1.60
CA GLN A 238 -6.98 -29.27 1.61
C GLN A 238 -7.53 -28.87 3.00
N VAL A 239 -7.91 -29.84 3.85
CA VAL A 239 -8.46 -29.58 5.18
C VAL A 239 -7.36 -29.16 6.16
N ARG A 240 -6.14 -29.70 6.02
CA ARG A 240 -5.01 -29.35 6.90
C ARG A 240 -4.37 -28.00 6.57
N LEU A 241 -4.41 -27.53 5.32
CA LEU A 241 -3.80 -26.24 4.94
C LEU A 241 -4.53 -25.02 5.55
N ASN A 242 -5.82 -25.13 5.87
CA ASN A 242 -6.58 -24.05 6.50
C ASN A 242 -6.27 -23.85 8.00
N ASN A 243 -5.61 -24.82 8.64
CA ASN A 243 -5.31 -24.79 10.09
C ASN A 243 -4.01 -24.04 10.43
N PHE A 244 -3.34 -23.44 9.43
CA PHE A 244 -2.14 -22.61 9.62
C PHE A 244 -2.41 -21.10 9.45
N SER A 245 -3.68 -20.68 9.50
CA SER A 245 -4.11 -19.27 9.43
C SER A 245 -4.20 -18.64 10.81
#